data_AF-A0A9W5ZZ76-F1
#
_entry.id   AF-A0A9W5ZZ76-F1
#
_cell.length_a   1.000
_cell.length_b   1.000
_cell.length_c   1.000
_cell.angle_alpha   90.00
_cell.angle_beta   90.00
_cell.angle_gamma   90.00
#
_symmetry.space_group_name_H-M   'P 1'
#
loop_
_entity.id
_entity.type
_entity.pdbx_description
1 polymer ?
#
loop_
_entity_poly.entity_id
_entity_poly.type
_entity_poly.pdbx_seq_one_letter_code
_entity_poly.pdbx_strand_id
1 'polypeptide(L)'
;MQEASQLVALVNQQPGQPGADGMYRHYLASQCGTQIFINSLVYQKKWIDYLQTGQNTDAFATLQSYGPYYIDSIRDVSRFALIIVALSLYLS
;
A
#
# COMPACT_ATOMS: atom_id res chain seq x y z
N MET A 1 -5.47 -9.74 7.72
CA MET A 1 -5.83 -8.58 8.58
C MET A 1 -4.59 -7.88 9.13
N GLN A 2 -3.45 -8.57 9.27
CA GLN A 2 -2.19 -8.02 9.77
C GLN A 2 -1.61 -6.92 8.84
N GLU A 3 -1.74 -7.08 7.54
CA GLU A 3 -1.21 -6.19 6.50
C GLU A 3 -1.88 -4.82 6.54
N ALA A 4 -3.21 -4.81 6.71
CA ALA A 4 -3.98 -3.58 6.88
C ALA A 4 -3.52 -2.79 8.12
N SER A 5 -3.35 -3.47 9.25
CA SER A 5 -2.89 -2.81 10.48
C SER A 5 -1.46 -2.27 10.36
N GLN A 6 -0.57 -2.96 9.66
CA GLN A 6 0.81 -2.48 9.40
C GLN A 6 0.80 -1.21 8.54
N LEU A 7 -0.02 -1.19 7.49
CA LEU A 7 -0.16 -0.02 6.63
C LEU A 7 -0.78 1.16 7.38
N VAL A 8 -1.82 0.94 8.19
CA VAL A 8 -2.41 2.01 9.03
C VAL A 8 -1.38 2.58 10.01
N ALA A 9 -0.60 1.72 10.66
CA ALA A 9 0.46 2.16 11.58
C ALA A 9 1.54 2.99 10.84
N LEU A 10 1.93 2.56 9.64
CA LEU A 10 2.87 3.29 8.79
C LEU A 10 2.33 4.68 8.42
N VAL A 11 1.06 4.77 8.00
CA VAL A 11 0.42 6.07 7.70
C VAL A 11 0.41 6.99 8.91
N ASN A 12 0.13 6.45 10.10
CA ASN A 12 0.09 7.27 11.31
C ASN A 12 1.46 7.85 11.68
N GLN A 13 2.54 7.12 11.38
CA GLN A 13 3.92 7.59 11.58
C GLN A 13 4.39 8.52 10.46
N GLN A 14 4.06 8.18 9.22
CA GLN A 14 4.54 8.84 8.01
C GLN A 14 3.43 8.84 6.93
N PRO A 15 2.53 9.84 6.95
CA PRO A 15 1.40 9.87 6.02
C PRO A 15 1.79 10.05 4.55
N GLY A 16 3.05 10.42 4.25
CA GLY A 16 3.55 10.64 2.89
C GLY A 16 3.04 11.93 2.26
N GLN A 17 3.22 12.05 0.94
CA GLN A 17 2.67 13.13 0.12
C GLN A 17 1.58 12.60 -0.81
N PRO A 18 0.58 13.42 -1.18
CA PRO A 18 -0.43 13.02 -2.15
C PRO A 18 0.18 12.93 -3.55
N GLY A 19 -0.34 12.01 -4.36
CA GLY A 19 -0.08 11.99 -5.80
C GLY A 19 -0.77 13.16 -6.52
N ALA A 20 -0.55 13.27 -7.84
CA ALA A 20 -1.14 14.31 -8.68
C ALA A 20 -2.69 14.31 -8.68
N ASP A 21 -3.30 13.18 -8.34
CA ASP A 21 -4.75 13.01 -8.19
C ASP A 21 -5.27 13.35 -6.79
N GLY A 22 -4.42 13.85 -5.90
CA GLY A 22 -4.77 14.19 -4.52
C GLY A 22 -4.90 12.99 -3.58
N MET A 23 -4.64 11.77 -4.06
CA MET A 23 -4.72 10.55 -3.27
C MET A 23 -3.36 10.18 -2.68
N TYR A 24 -3.36 9.78 -1.42
CA TYR A 24 -2.20 9.23 -0.73
C TYR A 24 -2.17 7.71 -0.94
N ARG A 25 -0.96 7.16 -1.04
CA ARG A 25 -0.73 5.74 -1.29
C ARG A 25 0.43 5.22 -0.46
N HIS A 26 0.22 4.11 0.23
CA HIS A 26 1.30 3.32 0.83
C HIS A 26 1.27 1.91 0.28
N TYR A 27 2.46 1.34 0.07
CA TYR A 27 2.62 0.02 -0.51
C TYR A 27 3.29 -0.91 0.48
N LEU A 28 2.85 -2.16 0.51
CA LEU A 28 3.46 -3.23 1.31
C LEU A 28 3.51 -4.50 0.46
N ALA A 29 4.71 -5.07 0.32
CA ALA A 29 4.84 -6.43 -0.17
C ALA A 29 4.58 -7.41 0.98
N SER A 30 3.77 -8.43 0.74
CA SER A 30 3.45 -9.48 1.72
C SER A 30 3.61 -10.86 1.07
N GLN A 31 3.88 -11.88 1.89
CA GLN A 31 4.09 -13.24 1.43
C GLN A 31 3.23 -14.22 2.25
N CYS A 32 2.57 -15.15 1.56
CA CYS A 32 1.86 -16.28 2.15
C CYS A 32 2.32 -17.57 1.47
N GLY A 33 3.19 -18.34 2.13
CA GLY A 33 3.82 -19.51 1.52
C GLY A 33 4.63 -19.12 0.28
N THR A 34 4.31 -19.68 -0.89
CA THR A 34 4.96 -19.36 -2.17
C THR A 34 4.31 -18.19 -2.90
N GLN A 35 3.22 -17.63 -2.36
CA GLN A 35 2.49 -16.52 -2.95
C GLN A 35 2.98 -15.19 -2.40
N ILE A 36 3.23 -14.24 -3.28
CA ILE A 36 3.57 -12.86 -2.96
C ILE A 36 2.42 -11.96 -3.43
N PHE A 37 2.09 -10.96 -2.61
CA PHE A 37 1.10 -9.95 -2.90
C PHE A 37 1.71 -8.56 -2.73
N ILE A 38 1.31 -7.64 -3.60
CA ILE A 38 1.57 -6.21 -3.42
C ILE A 38 0.26 -5.59 -2.94
N ASN A 39 0.26 -5.05 -1.73
CA ASN A 39 -0.87 -4.34 -1.17
C ASN A 39 -0.66 -2.84 -1.29
N SER A 40 -1.70 -2.11 -1.68
CA SER A 40 -1.74 -0.66 -1.72
C SER A 40 -2.86 -0.15 -0.84
N LEU A 41 -2.54 0.69 0.14
CA LEU A 41 -3.51 1.45 0.91
C LEU A 41 -3.69 2.82 0.25
N VAL A 42 -4.88 3.07 -0.31
CA VAL A 42 -5.23 4.32 -0.99
C VAL A 42 -6.20 5.11 -0.12
N TYR A 43 -5.92 6.39 0.14
CA TYR A 43 -6.74 7.22 1.03
C TYR A 43 -6.61 8.72 0.71
N GLN A 44 -7.51 9.52 1.29
CA GLN A 44 -7.53 10.99 1.15
C GLN A 44 -7.05 11.65 2.44
N LYS A 45 -6.67 12.94 2.35
CA LYS A 45 -6.24 13.75 3.51
C LYS A 45 -7.22 13.67 4.69
N LYS A 46 -8.53 13.75 4.42
CA LYS A 46 -9.58 13.68 5.44
C LYS A 46 -9.47 12.42 6.32
N TRP A 47 -9.05 11.29 5.75
CA TRP A 47 -8.87 10.06 6.50
C TRP A 47 -7.65 10.13 7.44
N ILE A 48 -6.58 10.82 7.03
CA ILE A 48 -5.42 11.11 7.89
C ILE A 48 -5.85 11.99 9.05
N ASP A 49 -6.62 13.05 8.76
CA ASP A 49 -7.11 13.98 9.78
C ASP A 49 -7.99 13.22 10.80
N TYR A 50 -8.81 12.26 10.36
CA TYR A 50 -9.54 11.35 11.24
C TYR A 50 -8.62 10.49 12.13
N LEU A 51 -7.58 9.87 11.56
CA LEU A 51 -6.63 9.07 12.35
C LEU A 51 -5.95 9.89 13.45
N GLN A 52 -5.70 11.18 13.20
CA GLN A 52 -5.01 12.06 14.15
C GLN A 52 -5.95 12.69 15.18
N THR A 53 -7.17 13.07 14.78
CA THR A 53 -8.09 13.87 15.61
C THR A 53 -9.25 13.06 16.19
N GLY A 54 -9.51 11.86 15.65
CA GLY A 54 -10.68 11.05 15.98
C GLY A 54 -12.02 11.63 15.52
N GLN A 55 -12.02 12.73 14.75
CA GLN A 55 -13.26 13.35 14.25
C GLN A 55 -13.85 12.53 13.11
N ASN A 56 -15.08 12.08 13.31
CA ASN A 56 -15.77 11.20 12.38
C ASN A 56 -15.87 11.84 10.98
N THR A 57 -15.56 11.06 9.94
CA THR A 57 -15.51 11.50 8.54
C THR A 57 -16.14 10.44 7.65
N ASP A 58 -16.64 10.88 6.51
CA ASP A 58 -17.04 10.04 5.38
C ASP A 58 -15.85 9.49 4.57
N ALA A 59 -14.62 9.86 4.93
CA ALA A 59 -13.41 9.40 4.26
C ALA A 59 -12.98 8.01 4.75
N PHE A 60 -12.72 7.11 3.81
CA PHE A 60 -12.24 5.75 4.07
C PHE A 60 -10.93 5.48 3.33
N ALA A 61 -10.07 4.66 3.92
CA ALA A 61 -8.96 4.04 3.22
C ALA A 61 -9.43 2.76 2.53
N THR A 62 -8.93 2.53 1.31
CA THR A 62 -9.18 1.32 0.53
C THR A 62 -7.90 0.52 0.42
N LEU A 63 -7.94 -0.75 0.84
CA LEU A 63 -6.85 -1.69 0.63
C LEU A 63 -7.07 -2.43 -0.70
N GLN A 64 -6.11 -2.32 -1.60
CA GLN A 64 -6.08 -3.03 -2.88
C GLN A 64 -4.94 -4.04 -2.85
N SER A 65 -5.19 -5.27 -3.29
CA SER A 65 -4.18 -6.34 -3.32
C SER A 65 -3.99 -6.83 -4.75
N TYR A 66 -2.73 -6.89 -5.18
CA TYR A 66 -2.32 -7.38 -6.49
C TYR A 66 -1.52 -8.67 -6.35
N GLY A 67 -1.81 -9.66 -7.19
CA GLY A 67 -1.23 -11.00 -7.14
C GLY A 67 -2.32 -12.08 -7.19
N PRO A 68 -2.01 -13.32 -6.77
CA PRO A 68 -0.71 -13.77 -6.25
C PRO A 68 0.35 -13.86 -7.35
N TYR A 69 1.58 -13.45 -7.01
CA TYR A 69 2.79 -13.75 -7.76
C TYR A 69 3.47 -14.95 -7.11
N TYR A 70 3.88 -15.94 -7.89
CA TYR A 70 4.47 -17.17 -7.35
C TYR A 70 6.00 -17.13 -7.39
N ILE A 71 6.68 -17.44 -6.27
CA ILE A 71 8.14 -17.41 -6.19
C ILE A 71 8.83 -18.47 -7.06
N ASP A 72 8.14 -19.56 -7.34
CA ASP A 72 8.58 -20.67 -8.18
C ASP A 72 8.33 -20.41 -9.68
N SER A 73 7.62 -19.32 -10.01
CA SER A 73 7.36 -18.90 -11.39
C SER A 73 8.34 -17.80 -11.80
N ILE A 74 9.32 -18.14 -12.67
CA ILE A 74 10.29 -17.18 -13.21
C ILE A 74 9.58 -15.96 -13.82
N ARG A 75 8.46 -16.18 -14.50
CA ARG A 75 7.65 -15.11 -15.10
C ARG A 75 7.10 -14.14 -14.05
N ASP A 76 6.60 -14.66 -12.94
CA ASP A 76 6.01 -13.85 -11.89
C ASP A 76 7.07 -13.14 -11.08
N VAL A 77 8.21 -13.80 -10.81
CA VAL A 77 9.38 -13.18 -10.18
C VAL A 77 9.91 -12.01 -11.02
N SER A 78 10.03 -12.17 -12.35
CA SER A 78 10.45 -11.06 -13.22
C SER A 78 9.45 -9.89 -13.22
N ARG A 79 8.14 -10.18 -13.26
CA ARG A 79 7.11 -9.13 -13.17
C ARG A 79 7.14 -8.41 -11.84
N PHE A 80 7.27 -9.17 -10.75
CA PHE A 80 7.32 -8.63 -9.40
C PHE A 80 8.55 -7.74 -9.20
N ALA A 81 9.72 -8.15 -9.69
CA ALA A 81 10.94 -7.33 -9.67
C ALA A 81 10.76 -5.99 -10.41
N LEU A 82 10.13 -6.00 -11.58
CA LEU A 82 9.82 -4.77 -12.32
C LEU A 82 8.90 -3.84 -11.54
N ILE A 83 7.88 -4.38 -10.85
CA ILE A 83 6.97 -3.57 -10.03
C ILE A 83 7.71 -2.96 -8.85
N ILE A 84 8.58 -3.71 -8.17
CA ILE A 84 9.41 -3.16 -7.08
C ILE A 84 10.28 -2.02 -7.58
N VAL A 85 10.99 -2.21 -8.70
CA VAL A 85 11.85 -1.15 -9.28
C VAL A 85 11.02 0.09 -9.61
N ALA A 86 9.85 -0.07 -10.24
CA ALA A 86 8.97 1.04 -10.56
C ALA A 86 8.49 1.79 -9.31
N LEU A 87 8.13 1.07 -8.23
CA LEU A 87 7.71 1.67 -6.97
C LEU A 87 8.87 2.41 -6.28
N SER A 88 10.07 1.84 -6.27
CA SER A 88 11.25 2.50 -5.70
C SER A 88 11.59 3.81 -6.40
N LEU A 89 11.43 3.87 -7.72
CA LEU A 89 11.63 5.09 -8.50
C LEU A 89 10.50 6.11 -8.31
N TYR A 90 9.27 5.66 -8.07
CA TYR A 90 8.13 6.55 -7.84
C TYR A 90 8.13 7.17 -6.43
N LEU A 91 8.69 6.47 -5.44
CA LEU A 91 8.73 6.89 -4.04
C LEU A 91 10.01 7.64 -3.65
N SER A 92 11.02 7.69 -4.53
CA SER A 92 12.27 8.46 -4.34
C SER A 92 12.09 9.92 -4.74
#